data_AF-A0A813BVC8-F1
#
_entry.id   AF-A0A813BVC8-F1
#
_cell.length_a   1.000
_cell.length_b   1.000
_cell.length_c   1.000
_cell.angle_alpha   90.00
_cell.angle_beta   90.00
_cell.angle_gamma   90.00
#
_symmetry.space_group_name_H-M   'P 1'
#
loop_
_entity.id
_entity.type
_entity.pdbx_description
1 polymer ?
#
loop_
_entity_poly.entity_id
_entity_poly.type
_entity_poly.pdbx_seq_one_letter_code
_entity_poly.pdbx_strand_id
1 'polypeptide(L)'
;DADEMQVLFDAVLLVQAAMALAAKGHQVPKIAYFTFGTQDAPKRGAGSYLHAGLWGLARTVRLEDASLGLYCFDLDVPDPDDADATAQVILEQLGSIGGVETELALSGGPYVPRLCRCPVQPQKPMRLEMKSRGSLSNLREVPLRRTSPDADQVELRVRAVGLNFRDVLNVMDLYPGDPGNPGGDCAGTVCTVGERETRLRPGQDVFGIAPGCLQAFACTEALLMVPKPKRWSFEQMVAWPVTFATAEEAFVELAPLKLGERVLIHAATGGVGLVAVQLAQRMGATIFATAGSPEKVQYLRDRGVKYITSSRDVQQFEEDMKTFLQKDGAQDGVDVVLNSLSHEGFIPKSLSFLSKGGRFMEIGKRGVWSHERMLLERPDIQYEKIAMDWVMEYQPERFNLLLTRLLGQARSPKTVQHML
;
A
#
# COMPACT_ATOMS: atom_id res chain seq x y z
N ASP A 1 -25.21 -6.73 7.09
CA ASP A 1 -25.35 -8.13 7.60
C ASP A 1 -26.80 -8.60 7.76
N ALA A 2 -27.60 -8.12 8.72
CA ALA A 2 -28.98 -8.65 8.90
C ALA A 2 -29.97 -8.27 7.77
N ASP A 3 -29.77 -7.11 7.13
CA ASP A 3 -30.64 -6.60 6.05
C ASP A 3 -30.42 -7.30 4.70
N GLU A 4 -29.20 -7.79 4.43
CA GLU A 4 -28.81 -8.30 3.12
C GLU A 4 -29.45 -9.66 2.78
N MET A 5 -29.49 -10.54 3.78
CA MET A 5 -30.16 -11.83 3.66
C MET A 5 -31.68 -11.66 3.60
N GLN A 6 -32.22 -10.58 4.18
CA GLN A 6 -33.65 -10.29 4.13
C GLN A 6 -34.11 -10.02 2.69
N VAL A 7 -33.34 -9.23 1.91
CA VAL A 7 -33.66 -8.96 0.49
C VAL A 7 -33.74 -10.25 -0.33
N LEU A 8 -32.79 -11.17 -0.13
CA LEU A 8 -32.81 -12.45 -0.84
C LEU A 8 -33.98 -13.33 -0.40
N PHE A 9 -34.30 -13.34 0.90
CA PHE A 9 -35.43 -14.08 1.44
C PHE A 9 -36.77 -13.57 0.91
N ASP A 10 -36.95 -12.25 0.86
CA ASP A 10 -38.16 -11.62 0.31
C ASP A 10 -38.32 -11.90 -1.18
N ALA A 11 -37.22 -11.92 -1.93
CA ALA A 11 -37.23 -12.32 -3.34
C ALA A 11 -37.66 -13.78 -3.54
N VAL A 12 -37.23 -14.70 -2.66
CA VAL A 12 -37.70 -16.10 -2.68
C VAL A 12 -39.19 -16.18 -2.39
N LEU A 13 -39.69 -15.46 -1.37
CA LEU A 13 -41.11 -15.43 -1.03
C LEU A 13 -41.96 -14.87 -2.17
N LEU A 14 -41.50 -13.82 -2.85
CA LEU A 14 -42.19 -13.23 -3.99
C LEU A 14 -42.35 -14.24 -5.13
N VAL A 15 -41.30 -14.99 -5.44
CA VAL A 15 -41.33 -16.06 -6.46
C VAL A 15 -42.29 -17.18 -6.04
N GLN A 16 -42.22 -17.64 -4.79
CA GLN A 16 -43.11 -18.68 -4.29
C GLN A 16 -44.58 -18.26 -4.35
N ALA A 17 -44.89 -17.01 -4.03
CA ALA A 17 -46.24 -16.46 -4.15
C ALA A 17 -46.69 -16.42 -5.61
N ALA A 18 -45.83 -16.02 -6.54
CA ALA A 18 -46.11 -16.01 -7.97
C ALA A 18 -46.36 -17.42 -8.53
N MET A 19 -45.54 -18.41 -8.14
CA MET A 19 -45.75 -19.81 -8.47
C MET A 19 -47.08 -20.35 -7.92
N ALA A 20 -47.43 -19.99 -6.69
CA ALA A 20 -48.70 -20.40 -6.09
C ALA A 20 -49.92 -19.79 -6.80
N LEU A 21 -49.81 -18.56 -7.30
CA LEU A 21 -50.83 -17.93 -8.15
C LEU A 21 -50.95 -18.65 -9.49
N ALA A 22 -49.83 -18.96 -10.14
CA ALA A 22 -49.79 -19.72 -11.39
C ALA A 22 -50.47 -21.09 -11.23
N ALA A 23 -50.15 -21.82 -10.16
CA ALA A 23 -50.72 -23.14 -9.86
C ALA A 23 -52.25 -23.12 -9.66
N LYS A 24 -52.80 -21.97 -9.25
CA LYS A 24 -54.25 -21.74 -9.12
C LYS A 24 -54.92 -21.25 -10.41
N GLY A 25 -54.16 -21.13 -11.51
CA GLY A 25 -54.66 -20.65 -12.80
C GLY A 25 -54.87 -19.13 -12.86
N HIS A 26 -54.30 -18.37 -11.91
CA HIS A 26 -54.36 -16.91 -11.94
C HIS A 26 -53.28 -16.33 -12.86
N GLN A 27 -53.57 -15.16 -13.43
CA GLN A 27 -52.57 -14.40 -14.17
C GLN A 27 -51.48 -13.91 -13.20
N VAL A 28 -50.23 -14.26 -13.51
CA VAL A 28 -49.07 -13.85 -12.71
C VAL A 28 -48.51 -12.54 -13.26
N PRO A 29 -48.27 -11.52 -12.42
CA PRO A 29 -47.61 -10.30 -12.85
C PRO A 29 -46.15 -10.59 -13.21
N LYS A 30 -45.60 -9.80 -14.14
CA LYS A 30 -44.15 -9.82 -14.39
C LYS A 30 -43.42 -9.29 -13.16
N ILE A 31 -42.29 -9.90 -12.83
CA ILE A 31 -41.46 -9.56 -11.68
C ILE A 31 -40.18 -8.93 -12.21
N ALA A 32 -39.74 -7.83 -11.60
CA ALA A 32 -38.46 -7.21 -11.94
C ALA A 32 -37.66 -6.93 -10.67
N TYR A 33 -36.42 -7.42 -10.64
CA TYR A 33 -35.43 -7.09 -9.62
C TYR A 33 -34.55 -5.96 -10.11
N PHE A 34 -34.47 -4.90 -9.32
CA PHE A 34 -33.59 -3.77 -9.56
C PHE A 34 -32.43 -3.85 -8.58
N THR A 35 -31.21 -3.89 -9.12
CA THR A 35 -29.98 -3.81 -8.35
C THR A 35 -29.21 -2.54 -8.74
N PHE A 36 -28.26 -2.13 -7.90
CA PHE A 36 -27.48 -0.91 -8.12
C PHE A 36 -26.00 -1.25 -8.12
N GLY A 37 -25.36 -1.05 -9.28
CA GLY A 37 -23.93 -1.31 -9.44
C GLY A 37 -23.48 -2.73 -9.07
N THR A 38 -24.34 -3.74 -9.22
CA THR A 38 -24.08 -5.12 -8.79
C THR A 38 -23.37 -5.96 -9.84
N GLN A 39 -23.55 -5.65 -11.13
CA GLN A 39 -22.89 -6.30 -12.25
C GLN A 39 -21.67 -5.47 -12.70
N ASP A 40 -20.57 -6.16 -12.99
CA ASP A 40 -19.44 -5.55 -13.68
C ASP A 40 -19.84 -5.21 -15.12
N ALA A 41 -19.67 -3.94 -15.52
CA ALA A 41 -20.03 -3.44 -16.85
C ALA A 41 -18.93 -2.50 -17.40
N PRO A 42 -18.75 -2.40 -18.73
CA PRO A 42 -17.55 -1.81 -19.35
C PRO A 42 -17.23 -0.33 -19.03
N LYS A 43 -18.18 0.45 -18.48
CA LYS A 43 -17.96 1.84 -18.07
C LYS A 43 -18.23 2.08 -16.58
N ARG A 44 -18.42 1.01 -15.81
CA ARG A 44 -18.71 1.10 -14.38
C ARG A 44 -17.42 0.98 -13.58
N GLY A 45 -17.31 1.77 -12.51
CA GLY A 45 -16.26 1.62 -11.51
C GLY A 45 -16.46 0.36 -10.65
N ALA A 46 -15.71 0.23 -9.55
CA ALA A 46 -15.90 -0.87 -8.61
C ALA A 46 -17.35 -0.88 -8.06
N GLY A 47 -18.08 -1.94 -8.35
CA GLY A 47 -19.48 -2.10 -7.98
C GLY A 47 -19.71 -2.59 -6.54
N SER A 48 -20.98 -2.59 -6.12
CA SER A 48 -21.44 -3.20 -4.87
C SER A 48 -22.03 -4.57 -5.17
N TYR A 49 -21.36 -5.65 -4.76
CA TYR A 49 -21.82 -7.02 -5.02
C TYR A 49 -22.93 -7.51 -4.07
N LEU A 50 -23.48 -6.61 -3.24
CA LEU A 50 -24.38 -6.91 -2.12
C LEU A 50 -25.61 -7.73 -2.52
N HIS A 51 -26.17 -7.48 -3.71
CA HIS A 51 -27.39 -8.13 -4.19
C HIS A 51 -27.17 -9.04 -5.41
N ALA A 52 -25.93 -9.47 -5.66
CA ALA A 52 -25.61 -10.35 -6.79
C ALA A 52 -26.36 -11.70 -6.71
N GLY A 53 -26.73 -12.13 -5.50
CA GLY A 53 -27.54 -13.34 -5.27
C GLY A 53 -28.91 -13.31 -5.96
N LEU A 54 -29.54 -12.13 -6.09
CA LEU A 54 -30.83 -11.99 -6.77
C LEU A 54 -30.76 -12.40 -8.24
N TRP A 55 -29.62 -12.13 -8.90
CA TRP A 55 -29.37 -12.51 -10.28
C TRP A 55 -29.21 -14.03 -10.43
N GLY A 56 -28.55 -14.67 -9.48
CA GLY A 56 -28.45 -16.13 -9.42
C GLY A 56 -29.82 -16.78 -9.23
N LEU A 57 -30.59 -16.32 -8.23
CA LEU A 57 -31.96 -16.77 -7.97
C LEU A 57 -32.83 -16.64 -9.22
N ALA A 58 -32.84 -15.46 -9.85
CA ALA A 58 -33.60 -15.18 -11.05
C ALA A 58 -33.29 -16.14 -12.20
N ARG A 59 -32.00 -16.45 -12.42
CA ARG A 59 -31.56 -17.43 -13.44
C ARG A 59 -32.10 -18.82 -13.12
N THR A 60 -32.03 -19.26 -11.87
CA THR A 60 -32.57 -20.56 -11.44
C THR A 60 -34.07 -20.64 -11.65
N VAL A 61 -34.82 -19.62 -11.23
CA VAL A 61 -36.29 -19.58 -11.40
C VAL A 61 -36.67 -19.64 -12.87
N ARG A 62 -36.00 -18.89 -13.76
CA ARG A 62 -36.27 -18.95 -15.20
C ARG A 62 -35.93 -20.30 -15.83
N LEU A 63 -34.97 -21.05 -15.26
CA LEU A 63 -34.65 -22.41 -15.68
C LEU A 63 -35.71 -23.42 -15.23
N GLU A 64 -36.29 -23.23 -14.05
CA GLU A 64 -37.32 -24.10 -13.49
C GLU A 64 -38.71 -23.83 -14.08
N ASP A 65 -39.06 -22.56 -14.27
CA ASP A 65 -40.34 -22.13 -14.82
C ASP A 65 -40.17 -20.86 -15.68
N ALA A 66 -40.06 -21.07 -16.99
CA ALA A 66 -39.93 -20.00 -17.97
C ALA A 66 -41.20 -19.16 -18.16
N SER A 67 -42.35 -19.59 -17.61
CA SER A 67 -43.60 -18.83 -17.68
C SER A 67 -43.64 -17.67 -16.69
N LEU A 68 -42.82 -17.73 -15.62
CA LEU A 68 -42.60 -16.62 -14.71
C LEU A 68 -41.75 -15.56 -15.41
N GLY A 69 -42.41 -14.49 -15.87
CA GLY A 69 -41.77 -13.34 -16.50
C GLY A 69 -40.93 -12.54 -15.50
N LEU A 70 -39.76 -13.06 -15.14
CA LEU A 70 -38.86 -12.51 -14.14
C LEU A 70 -37.62 -11.87 -14.79
N TYR A 71 -37.40 -10.59 -14.50
CA TYR A 71 -36.39 -9.74 -15.11
C TYR A 71 -35.41 -9.20 -14.07
N CYS A 72 -34.16 -8.96 -14.46
CA CYS A 72 -33.15 -8.30 -13.62
C CYS A 72 -32.57 -7.09 -14.34
N PHE A 73 -32.56 -5.95 -13.65
CA PHE A 73 -32.02 -4.69 -14.14
C PHE A 73 -30.99 -4.16 -13.15
N ASP A 74 -29.76 -3.94 -13.59
CA ASP A 74 -28.71 -3.38 -12.76
C ASP A 74 -28.45 -1.92 -13.15
N LEU A 75 -28.96 -1.02 -12.32
CA LEU A 75 -29.03 0.40 -12.60
C LEU A 75 -27.74 1.12 -12.22
N ASP A 76 -27.45 2.19 -12.95
CA ASP A 76 -26.37 3.13 -12.68
C ASP A 76 -27.00 4.42 -12.19
N VAL A 77 -27.14 4.56 -10.87
CA VAL A 77 -27.72 5.76 -10.26
C VAL A 77 -26.60 6.51 -9.54
N PRO A 78 -26.40 7.82 -9.80
CA PRO A 78 -25.33 8.60 -9.17
C PRO A 78 -25.42 8.61 -7.64
N ASP A 79 -26.64 8.60 -7.10
CA ASP A 79 -26.95 8.50 -5.68
C ASP A 79 -28.16 7.57 -5.47
N PRO A 80 -27.96 6.31 -5.04
CA PRO A 80 -29.06 5.37 -4.76
C PRO A 80 -29.97 5.81 -3.61
N ASP A 81 -29.53 6.74 -2.76
CA ASP A 81 -30.33 7.28 -1.66
C ASP A 81 -31.26 8.43 -2.14
N ASP A 82 -31.08 8.91 -3.38
CA ASP A 82 -32.02 9.80 -4.06
C ASP A 82 -33.19 8.98 -4.63
N ALA A 83 -34.30 8.96 -3.90
CA ALA A 83 -35.49 8.21 -4.24
C ALA A 83 -36.14 8.66 -5.57
N ASP A 84 -36.11 9.97 -5.87
CA ASP A 84 -36.74 10.51 -7.09
C ASP A 84 -35.90 10.17 -8.32
N ALA A 85 -34.58 10.33 -8.24
CA ALA A 85 -33.67 9.93 -9.31
C ALA A 85 -33.73 8.42 -9.55
N THR A 86 -33.77 7.63 -8.48
CA THR A 86 -33.90 6.17 -8.56
C THR A 86 -35.23 5.75 -9.20
N ALA A 87 -36.34 6.34 -8.76
CA ALA A 87 -37.66 6.05 -9.31
C ALA A 87 -37.72 6.38 -10.81
N GLN A 88 -37.14 7.51 -11.23
CA GLN A 88 -37.10 7.88 -12.64
C GLN A 88 -36.36 6.85 -13.48
N VAL A 89 -35.17 6.40 -13.06
CA VAL A 89 -34.40 5.38 -13.79
C VAL A 89 -35.15 4.05 -13.83
N ILE A 90 -35.81 3.65 -12.74
CA ILE A 90 -36.65 2.44 -12.71
C ILE A 90 -37.80 2.55 -13.73
N LEU A 91 -38.53 3.67 -13.74
CA LEU A 91 -39.65 3.90 -14.66
C LEU A 91 -39.21 3.83 -16.13
N GLU A 92 -38.05 4.39 -16.46
CA GLU A 92 -37.45 4.31 -17.80
C GLU A 92 -37.17 2.85 -18.21
N GLN A 93 -36.79 1.99 -17.26
CA GLN A 93 -36.51 0.57 -17.53
C GLN A 93 -37.76 -0.32 -17.54
N LEU A 94 -38.90 0.11 -16.97
CA LEU A 94 -40.14 -0.66 -17.03
C LEU A 94 -40.58 -0.93 -18.48
N GLY A 95 -40.26 -0.03 -19.42
CA GLY A 95 -40.55 -0.23 -20.85
C GLY A 95 -39.79 -1.40 -21.49
N SER A 96 -38.68 -1.84 -20.89
CA SER A 96 -37.91 -3.01 -21.32
C SER A 96 -38.51 -4.34 -20.85
N ILE A 97 -39.46 -4.30 -19.90
CA ILE A 97 -40.14 -5.50 -19.39
C ILE A 97 -41.07 -6.08 -20.45
N GLY A 98 -40.88 -7.36 -20.77
CA GLY A 98 -41.55 -8.00 -21.91
C GLY A 98 -40.73 -8.03 -23.19
N GLY A 99 -39.53 -7.44 -23.17
CA GLY A 99 -38.52 -7.66 -24.20
C GLY A 99 -37.97 -9.10 -24.17
N VAL A 100 -37.15 -9.41 -25.17
CA VAL A 100 -36.44 -10.69 -25.31
C VAL A 100 -35.39 -10.88 -24.21
N GLU A 101 -34.82 -9.77 -23.74
CA GLU A 101 -33.77 -9.76 -22.72
C GLU A 101 -34.39 -9.76 -21.33
N THR A 102 -33.99 -10.73 -20.51
CA THR A 102 -34.43 -10.85 -19.10
C THR A 102 -33.39 -10.30 -18.11
N GLU A 103 -32.23 -9.88 -18.61
CA GLU A 103 -31.11 -9.39 -17.84
C GLU A 103 -30.47 -8.18 -18.54
N LEU A 104 -30.35 -7.06 -17.84
CA LEU A 104 -29.82 -5.82 -18.40
C LEU A 104 -29.03 -5.04 -17.34
N ALA A 105 -27.84 -4.54 -17.69
CA ALA A 105 -27.06 -3.62 -16.86
C ALA A 105 -26.90 -2.27 -17.58
N LEU A 106 -27.13 -1.18 -16.87
CA LEU A 106 -26.91 0.18 -17.37
C LEU A 106 -25.49 0.63 -17.01
N SER A 107 -24.72 1.11 -17.97
CA SER A 107 -23.38 1.66 -17.72
C SER A 107 -22.99 2.63 -18.85
N GLY A 108 -23.54 3.84 -18.82
CA GLY A 108 -23.47 4.76 -19.98
C GLY A 108 -24.15 4.21 -21.25
N GLY A 109 -25.10 3.29 -21.08
CA GLY A 109 -25.85 2.55 -22.11
C GLY A 109 -26.31 1.16 -21.62
N PRO A 110 -27.26 0.50 -22.30
CA PRO A 110 -27.72 -0.84 -21.93
C PRO A 110 -26.73 -1.93 -22.37
N TYR A 111 -26.42 -2.85 -21.46
CA TYR A 111 -25.60 -4.03 -21.67
C TYR A 111 -26.38 -5.28 -21.30
N VAL A 112 -26.25 -6.34 -22.10
CA VAL A 112 -26.85 -7.64 -21.82
C VAL A 112 -25.74 -8.69 -21.65
N PRO A 113 -25.85 -9.58 -20.66
CA PRO A 113 -24.84 -10.61 -20.47
C PRO A 113 -24.94 -11.67 -21.57
N ARG A 114 -23.78 -12.06 -22.09
CA ARG A 114 -23.63 -13.17 -23.04
C ARG A 114 -22.45 -14.02 -22.61
N LEU A 115 -22.69 -15.31 -22.46
CA LEU A 115 -21.63 -16.26 -22.19
C LEU A 115 -20.75 -16.40 -23.44
N CYS A 116 -19.47 -16.14 -23.30
CA CYS A 116 -18.48 -16.32 -24.36
C CYS A 116 -17.26 -17.08 -23.84
N ARG A 117 -16.48 -17.68 -24.75
CA ARG A 117 -15.19 -18.24 -24.37
C ARG A 117 -14.24 -17.08 -24.05
N CYS A 118 -13.71 -17.07 -22.83
CA CYS A 118 -12.69 -16.11 -22.45
C CYS A 118 -11.40 -16.38 -23.26
N PRO A 119 -10.91 -15.43 -24.07
CA PRO A 119 -9.67 -15.62 -24.83
C PRO A 119 -8.43 -15.57 -23.90
N VAL A 120 -8.60 -15.14 -22.65
CA VAL A 120 -7.53 -15.07 -21.65
C VAL A 120 -7.18 -16.49 -21.21
N GLN A 121 -5.95 -16.91 -21.54
CA GLN A 121 -5.39 -18.14 -21.02
C GLN A 121 -4.94 -17.92 -19.56
N PRO A 122 -5.38 -18.74 -18.60
CA PRO A 122 -4.93 -18.61 -17.22
C PRO A 122 -3.42 -18.88 -17.17
N GLN A 123 -2.66 -17.85 -16.80
CA GLN A 123 -1.22 -18.01 -16.58
C GLN A 123 -0.98 -18.75 -15.26
N LYS A 124 -0.01 -19.66 -15.27
CA LYS A 124 0.50 -20.25 -14.02
C LYS A 124 1.11 -19.13 -13.19
N PRO A 125 1.03 -19.17 -11.85
CA PRO A 125 1.71 -18.18 -11.03
C PRO A 125 3.22 -18.21 -11.34
N MET A 126 3.85 -17.04 -11.31
CA MET A 126 5.26 -16.88 -11.68
C MET A 126 6.03 -16.15 -10.58
N ARG A 127 7.36 -16.30 -10.60
CA ARG A 127 8.29 -15.57 -9.74
C ARG A 127 9.50 -15.10 -10.55
N LEU A 128 10.16 -14.05 -10.07
CA LEU A 128 11.50 -13.70 -10.51
C LEU A 128 12.51 -14.48 -9.69
N GLU A 129 13.21 -15.39 -10.35
CA GLU A 129 14.32 -16.14 -9.76
C GLU A 129 15.65 -15.51 -10.15
N MET A 130 16.55 -15.40 -9.18
CA MET A 130 17.93 -14.96 -9.39
C MET A 130 18.86 -16.17 -9.22
N LYS A 131 19.45 -16.65 -10.32
CA LYS A 131 20.36 -17.81 -10.26
C LYS A 131 21.72 -17.50 -9.66
N SER A 132 22.18 -16.26 -9.82
CA SER A 132 23.44 -15.77 -9.28
C SER A 132 23.39 -14.25 -9.13
N ARG A 133 24.16 -13.73 -8.18
CA ARG A 133 24.33 -12.29 -7.93
C ARG A 133 25.29 -11.66 -8.95
N GLY A 134 25.36 -10.33 -8.98
CA GLY A 134 26.31 -9.53 -9.76
C GLY A 134 25.75 -8.85 -11.01
N SER A 135 24.52 -9.16 -11.44
CA SER A 135 23.86 -8.48 -12.57
C SER A 135 22.34 -8.56 -12.50
N LEU A 136 21.66 -7.47 -12.84
CA LEU A 136 20.20 -7.41 -12.99
C LEU A 136 19.69 -8.40 -14.05
N SER A 137 20.51 -8.71 -15.08
CA SER A 137 20.14 -9.65 -16.15
C SER A 137 20.04 -11.11 -15.67
N ASN A 138 20.44 -11.40 -14.43
CA ASN A 138 20.35 -12.73 -13.84
C ASN A 138 18.95 -13.05 -13.29
N LEU A 139 18.07 -12.05 -13.22
CA LEU A 139 16.65 -12.24 -12.87
C LEU A 139 15.90 -12.82 -14.06
N ARG A 140 15.19 -13.92 -13.84
CA ARG A 140 14.35 -14.56 -14.87
C ARG A 140 13.00 -14.94 -14.31
N GLU A 141 12.00 -14.80 -15.16
CA GLU A 141 10.67 -15.29 -14.85
C GLU A 141 10.63 -16.81 -14.91
N VAL A 142 10.17 -17.45 -13.83
CA VAL A 142 10.01 -18.90 -13.74
C VAL A 142 8.65 -19.25 -13.12
N PRO A 143 8.07 -20.42 -13.44
CA PRO A 143 6.85 -20.87 -12.78
C PRO A 143 7.03 -20.96 -11.26
N LEU A 144 6.03 -20.48 -10.52
CA LEU A 144 5.97 -20.56 -9.07
C LEU A 144 5.19 -21.80 -8.65
N ARG A 145 5.78 -22.61 -7.77
CA ARG A 145 5.05 -23.63 -7.01
C ARG A 145 4.56 -22.99 -5.71
N ARG A 146 3.24 -22.88 -5.55
CA ARG A 146 2.63 -22.39 -4.31
C ARG A 146 2.90 -23.36 -3.17
N THR A 147 3.10 -22.81 -1.99
CA THR A 147 3.28 -23.53 -0.72
C THR A 147 2.22 -23.05 0.25
N SER A 148 1.74 -23.94 1.12
CA SER A 148 0.90 -23.52 2.24
C SER A 148 1.75 -22.74 3.25
N PRO A 149 1.18 -21.72 3.91
CA PRO A 149 1.90 -21.01 4.97
C PRO A 149 2.07 -21.93 6.19
N ASP A 150 3.16 -21.73 6.93
CA ASP A 150 3.36 -22.34 8.24
C ASP A 150 2.38 -21.78 9.28
N ALA A 151 2.35 -22.36 10.49
CA ALA A 151 1.34 -22.09 11.51
C ALA A 151 1.16 -20.59 11.85
N ASP A 152 2.24 -19.81 11.88
CA ASP A 152 2.25 -18.39 12.24
C ASP A 152 2.36 -17.46 11.00
N GLN A 153 2.24 -18.04 9.80
CA GLN A 153 2.40 -17.32 8.53
C GLN A 153 1.06 -17.08 7.81
N VAL A 154 1.12 -16.22 6.79
CA VAL A 154 0.05 -16.02 5.82
C VAL A 154 0.57 -16.18 4.41
N GLU A 155 -0.24 -16.77 3.53
CA GLU A 155 0.00 -16.74 2.09
C GLU A 155 -0.76 -15.55 1.49
N LEU A 156 -0.05 -14.71 0.74
CA LEU A 156 -0.59 -13.56 0.06
C LEU A 156 -0.61 -13.80 -1.44
N ARG A 157 -1.68 -13.37 -2.11
CA ARG A 157 -1.63 -13.01 -3.52
C ARG A 157 -1.02 -11.62 -3.60
N VAL A 158 0.22 -11.55 -4.09
CA VAL A 158 0.96 -10.29 -4.20
C VAL A 158 0.30 -9.41 -5.26
N ARG A 159 0.11 -8.14 -4.93
CA ARG A 159 -0.51 -7.13 -5.82
C ARG A 159 0.46 -6.03 -6.21
N ALA A 160 1.34 -5.65 -5.30
CA ALA A 160 2.43 -4.72 -5.55
C ALA A 160 3.67 -5.10 -4.71
N VAL A 161 4.84 -4.84 -5.27
CA VAL A 161 6.14 -5.01 -4.60
C VAL A 161 6.87 -3.67 -4.62
N GLY A 162 7.34 -3.23 -3.46
CA GLY A 162 8.18 -2.05 -3.33
C GLY A 162 9.64 -2.43 -3.54
N LEU A 163 10.36 -1.66 -4.36
CA LEU A 163 11.78 -1.86 -4.60
C LEU A 163 12.60 -0.83 -3.82
N ASN A 164 13.56 -1.32 -3.05
CA ASN A 164 14.47 -0.50 -2.26
C ASN A 164 15.89 -0.58 -2.80
N PHE A 165 16.76 0.34 -2.35
CA PHE A 165 18.18 0.29 -2.67
C PHE A 165 18.85 -1.00 -2.17
N ARG A 166 18.33 -1.59 -1.08
CA ARG A 166 18.71 -2.93 -0.59
C ARG A 166 18.58 -3.98 -1.70
N ASP A 167 17.51 -3.97 -2.48
CA ASP A 167 17.26 -4.99 -3.52
C ASP A 167 18.25 -4.87 -4.66
N VAL A 168 18.64 -3.65 -5.01
CA VAL A 168 19.70 -3.40 -6.00
C VAL A 168 21.05 -3.91 -5.50
N LEU A 169 21.43 -3.60 -4.25
CA LEU A 169 22.67 -4.10 -3.65
C LEU A 169 22.67 -5.63 -3.54
N ASN A 170 21.52 -6.22 -3.21
CA ASN A 170 21.29 -7.67 -3.12
C ASN A 170 21.56 -8.34 -4.48
N VAL A 171 20.95 -7.83 -5.57
CA VAL A 171 21.14 -8.40 -6.91
C VAL A 171 22.55 -8.17 -7.44
N MET A 172 23.18 -7.03 -7.12
CA MET A 172 24.51 -6.67 -7.62
C MET A 172 25.68 -7.27 -6.82
N ASP A 173 25.42 -8.12 -5.82
CA ASP A 173 26.45 -8.71 -4.94
C ASP A 173 27.24 -7.67 -4.11
N LEU A 174 26.53 -6.61 -3.69
CA LEU A 174 27.10 -5.48 -2.94
C LEU A 174 26.50 -5.34 -1.53
N TYR A 175 25.58 -6.24 -1.15
CA TYR A 175 24.99 -6.24 0.19
C TYR A 175 25.84 -7.08 1.15
N PRO A 176 26.08 -6.64 2.40
CA PRO A 176 26.81 -7.44 3.39
C PRO A 176 26.05 -8.73 3.77
N GLY A 177 26.73 -9.88 3.72
CA GLY A 177 26.13 -11.18 4.04
C GLY A 177 25.19 -11.71 2.94
N ASP A 178 24.36 -12.70 3.27
CA ASP A 178 23.33 -13.20 2.34
C ASP A 178 21.95 -12.64 2.72
N PRO A 179 21.43 -11.64 1.99
CA PRO A 179 20.11 -11.06 2.24
C PRO A 179 18.93 -11.92 1.74
N GLY A 180 19.20 -13.12 1.19
CA GLY A 180 18.21 -13.98 0.55
C GLY A 180 17.73 -13.46 -0.80
N ASN A 181 16.52 -13.85 -1.20
CA ASN A 181 15.91 -13.41 -2.45
C ASN A 181 15.53 -11.91 -2.41
N PRO A 182 15.63 -11.18 -3.54
CA PRO A 182 15.28 -9.76 -3.61
C PRO A 182 13.78 -9.53 -3.48
N GLY A 183 13.41 -8.33 -3.00
CA GLY A 183 12.05 -7.96 -2.63
C GLY A 183 11.82 -8.09 -1.12
N GLY A 184 11.09 -7.14 -0.56
CA GLY A 184 10.71 -7.12 0.85
C GLY A 184 9.35 -6.47 1.04
N ASP A 185 9.22 -5.18 0.73
CA ASP A 185 7.95 -4.46 0.80
C ASP A 185 6.91 -5.09 -0.13
N CYS A 186 5.79 -5.50 0.45
CA CYS A 186 4.73 -6.21 -0.25
C CYS A 186 3.36 -5.67 0.16
N ALA A 187 2.49 -5.48 -0.81
CA ALA A 187 1.06 -5.27 -0.59
C ALA A 187 0.27 -6.30 -1.39
N GLY A 188 -0.71 -6.93 -0.76
CA GLY A 188 -1.40 -8.08 -1.34
C GLY A 188 -2.71 -8.41 -0.63
N THR A 189 -3.37 -9.45 -1.12
CA THR A 189 -4.60 -9.98 -0.53
C THR A 189 -4.31 -11.34 0.10
N VAL A 190 -4.70 -11.55 1.35
CA VAL A 190 -4.53 -12.82 2.05
C VAL A 190 -5.33 -13.92 1.35
N CYS A 191 -4.65 -15.01 0.98
CA CYS A 191 -5.27 -16.20 0.40
C CYS A 191 -5.59 -17.24 1.46
N THR A 192 -4.59 -17.54 2.29
CA THR A 192 -4.63 -18.61 3.29
C THR A 192 -3.88 -18.11 4.53
N VAL A 193 -4.32 -18.54 5.71
CA VAL A 193 -3.66 -18.24 6.99
C VAL A 193 -3.20 -19.54 7.64
N GLY A 194 -2.08 -19.49 8.35
CA GLY A 194 -1.60 -20.59 9.18
C GLY A 194 -2.52 -20.85 10.37
N GLU A 195 -2.42 -22.04 10.95
CA GLU A 195 -3.33 -22.52 12.00
C GLU A 195 -3.36 -21.66 13.27
N ARG A 196 -2.29 -20.90 13.56
CA ARG A 196 -2.17 -20.05 14.77
C ARG A 196 -2.44 -18.58 14.48
N GLU A 197 -2.53 -18.17 13.22
CA GLU A 197 -2.80 -16.78 12.87
C GLU A 197 -4.29 -16.45 13.06
N THR A 198 -4.57 -15.47 13.90
CA THR A 198 -5.94 -15.10 14.33
C THR A 198 -6.32 -13.65 14.02
N ARG A 199 -5.37 -12.80 13.59
CA ARG A 199 -5.57 -11.37 13.36
C ARG A 199 -5.91 -11.07 11.90
N LEU A 200 -5.39 -11.87 10.97
CA LEU A 200 -5.63 -11.78 9.53
C LEU A 200 -6.58 -12.88 9.05
N ARG A 201 -7.31 -12.63 7.97
CA ARG A 201 -8.25 -13.60 7.37
C ARG A 201 -8.19 -13.61 5.84
N PRO A 202 -8.52 -14.74 5.17
CA PRO A 202 -8.64 -14.80 3.71
C PRO A 202 -9.51 -13.68 3.14
N GLY A 203 -9.12 -13.16 1.98
CA GLY A 203 -9.76 -12.01 1.31
C GLY A 203 -9.38 -10.64 1.88
N GLN A 204 -8.59 -10.57 2.95
CA GLN A 204 -8.14 -9.30 3.51
C GLN A 204 -7.00 -8.69 2.70
N ASP A 205 -7.13 -7.41 2.38
CA ASP A 205 -6.01 -6.64 1.84
C ASP A 205 -5.06 -6.22 2.96
N VAL A 206 -3.76 -6.46 2.77
CA VAL A 206 -2.69 -6.21 3.72
C VAL A 206 -1.48 -5.58 3.03
N PHE A 207 -0.61 -4.97 3.83
CA PHE A 207 0.70 -4.51 3.39
C PHE A 207 1.71 -4.66 4.52
N GLY A 208 3.00 -4.74 4.17
CA GLY A 208 4.07 -5.01 5.13
C GLY A 208 5.30 -5.59 4.43
N ILE A 209 5.94 -6.57 5.07
CA ILE A 209 7.18 -7.18 4.57
C ILE A 209 6.96 -8.67 4.31
N ALA A 210 7.20 -9.07 3.05
CA ALA A 210 7.33 -10.47 2.64
C ALA A 210 8.70 -10.65 1.98
N PRO A 211 9.69 -11.25 2.68
CA PRO A 211 11.01 -11.48 2.09
C PRO A 211 10.93 -12.29 0.80
N GLY A 212 11.60 -11.82 -0.26
CA GLY A 212 11.57 -12.49 -1.57
C GLY A 212 10.23 -12.35 -2.30
N CYS A 213 9.47 -11.28 -2.07
CA CYS A 213 8.12 -11.09 -2.62
C CYS A 213 8.02 -10.76 -4.11
N LEU A 214 9.11 -10.85 -4.89
CA LEU A 214 9.08 -10.74 -6.36
C LEU A 214 8.47 -11.99 -7.00
N GLN A 215 7.22 -12.30 -6.64
CA GLN A 215 6.48 -13.50 -7.00
C GLN A 215 4.98 -13.28 -6.88
N ALA A 216 4.18 -14.04 -7.64
CA ALA A 216 2.72 -13.89 -7.67
C ALA A 216 2.04 -14.24 -6.33
N PHE A 217 2.63 -15.17 -5.57
CA PHE A 217 2.17 -15.57 -4.24
C PHE A 217 3.36 -15.69 -3.29
N ALA A 218 3.24 -15.19 -2.07
CA ALA A 218 4.32 -15.24 -1.09
C ALA A 218 3.78 -15.65 0.29
N CYS A 219 4.48 -16.56 0.96
CA CYS A 219 4.26 -16.84 2.38
C CYS A 219 5.17 -15.94 3.23
N THR A 220 4.64 -15.40 4.32
CA THR A 220 5.42 -14.59 5.25
C THR A 220 4.82 -14.61 6.65
N GLU A 221 5.63 -14.24 7.65
CA GLU A 221 5.20 -14.07 9.04
C GLU A 221 4.05 -13.08 9.14
N ALA A 222 2.97 -13.51 9.78
CA ALA A 222 1.77 -12.68 9.90
C ALA A 222 2.04 -11.40 10.71
N LEU A 223 3.03 -11.40 11.59
CA LEU A 223 3.46 -10.21 12.34
C LEU A 223 4.12 -9.14 11.46
N LEU A 224 4.64 -9.48 10.28
CA LEU A 224 5.21 -8.50 9.36
C LEU A 224 4.16 -7.81 8.48
N MET A 225 2.88 -8.14 8.66
CA MET A 225 1.76 -7.64 7.87
C MET A 225 0.76 -6.88 8.75
N VAL A 226 0.17 -5.83 8.18
CA VAL A 226 -0.95 -5.11 8.79
C VAL A 226 -2.09 -4.88 7.77
N PRO A 227 -3.33 -4.66 8.23
CA PRO A 227 -4.46 -4.40 7.35
C PRO A 227 -4.27 -3.15 6.49
N LYS A 228 -4.54 -3.27 5.19
CA LYS A 228 -4.52 -2.15 4.26
C LYS A 228 -5.78 -1.29 4.41
N PRO A 229 -5.68 0.05 4.51
CA PRO A 229 -6.84 0.92 4.44
C PRO A 229 -7.57 0.76 3.09
N LYS A 230 -8.91 0.72 3.12
CA LYS A 230 -9.74 0.57 1.91
C LYS A 230 -9.51 1.68 0.87
N ARG A 231 -9.21 2.91 1.32
CA ARG A 231 -9.08 4.11 0.46
C ARG A 231 -7.78 4.19 -0.33
N TRP A 232 -6.75 3.44 0.06
CA TRP A 232 -5.43 3.51 -0.57
C TRP A 232 -5.29 2.37 -1.58
N SER A 233 -4.49 2.55 -2.64
CA SER A 233 -4.16 1.45 -3.57
C SER A 233 -3.08 0.52 -3.00
N PHE A 234 -2.83 -0.62 -3.63
CA PHE A 234 -1.73 -1.50 -3.21
C PHE A 234 -0.37 -0.84 -3.45
N GLU A 235 -0.23 -0.16 -4.59
CA GLU A 235 0.95 0.58 -5.02
C GLU A 235 1.25 1.74 -4.08
N GLN A 236 0.22 2.47 -3.65
CA GLN A 236 0.40 3.53 -2.65
C GLN A 236 0.87 2.95 -1.31
N MET A 237 0.30 1.82 -0.87
CA MET A 237 0.62 1.25 0.45
C MET A 237 1.97 0.55 0.48
N VAL A 238 2.41 -0.07 -0.61
CA VAL A 238 3.71 -0.75 -0.66
C VAL A 238 4.91 0.21 -0.62
N ALA A 239 4.70 1.50 -0.84
CA ALA A 239 5.76 2.51 -0.77
C ALA A 239 6.17 2.88 0.67
N TRP A 240 5.42 2.44 1.69
CA TRP A 240 5.56 2.88 3.08
C TRP A 240 6.33 1.96 4.04
N PRO A 241 6.26 0.61 3.99
CA PRO A 241 6.66 -0.21 5.14
C PRO A 241 8.08 0.06 5.64
N VAL A 242 9.10 -0.08 4.78
CA VAL A 242 10.50 0.18 5.16
C VAL A 242 10.76 1.67 5.35
N THR A 243 10.25 2.51 4.44
CA THR A 243 10.56 3.95 4.42
C THR A 243 10.03 4.66 5.66
N PHE A 244 8.78 4.36 6.04
CA PHE A 244 8.15 4.87 7.24
C PHE A 244 8.76 4.28 8.49
N ALA A 245 8.89 2.96 8.60
CA ALA A 245 9.44 2.33 9.80
C ALA A 245 10.85 2.85 10.11
N THR A 246 11.69 3.04 9.09
CA THR A 246 13.03 3.61 9.26
C THR A 246 13.01 5.05 9.76
N ALA A 247 12.16 5.91 9.18
CA ALA A 247 12.09 7.32 9.55
C ALA A 247 11.46 7.53 10.93
N GLU A 248 10.42 6.74 11.26
CA GLU A 248 9.75 6.74 12.56
C GLU A 248 10.70 6.25 13.66
N GLU A 249 11.42 5.14 13.42
CA GLU A 249 12.46 4.66 14.35
C GLU A 249 13.55 5.73 14.58
N ALA A 250 13.99 6.41 13.52
CA ALA A 250 15.00 7.45 13.64
C ALA A 250 14.52 8.65 14.46
N PHE A 251 13.34 9.20 14.15
CA PHE A 251 12.92 10.52 14.66
C PHE A 251 11.90 10.48 15.80
N VAL A 252 11.37 9.30 16.14
CA VAL A 252 10.44 9.13 17.27
C VAL A 252 11.06 8.29 18.38
N GLU A 253 11.74 7.21 18.03
CA GLU A 253 12.27 6.26 19.03
C GLU A 253 13.71 6.58 19.44
N LEU A 254 14.64 6.64 18.48
CA LEU A 254 16.08 6.73 18.80
C LEU A 254 16.58 8.17 18.97
N ALA A 255 16.16 9.08 18.09
CA ALA A 255 16.48 10.49 18.15
C ALA A 255 15.19 11.33 18.10
N PRO A 256 14.37 11.30 19.18
CA PRO A 256 13.08 12.01 19.22
C PRO A 256 13.28 13.49 18.90
N LEU A 257 12.79 13.90 17.73
CA LEU A 257 12.88 15.28 17.26
C LEU A 257 11.93 16.16 18.05
N LYS A 258 12.44 17.32 18.49
CA LYS A 258 11.66 18.31 19.24
C LYS A 258 11.38 19.55 18.40
N LEU A 259 10.33 20.27 18.78
CA LEU A 259 9.98 21.55 18.18
C LEU A 259 11.17 22.51 18.22
N GLY A 260 11.53 23.07 17.07
CA GLY A 260 12.64 24.01 16.92
C GLY A 260 14.03 23.37 16.81
N GLU A 261 14.16 22.05 16.95
CA GLU A 261 15.42 21.37 16.66
C GLU A 261 15.73 21.39 15.15
N ARG A 262 17.00 21.26 14.82
CA ARG A 262 17.54 21.29 13.47
C ARG A 262 17.96 19.89 13.06
N VAL A 263 17.53 19.46 11.88
CA VAL A 263 17.84 18.14 11.37
C VAL A 263 18.50 18.21 10.00
N LEU A 264 19.60 17.49 9.82
CA LEU A 264 20.23 17.24 8.53
C LEU A 264 19.75 15.89 7.98
N ILE A 265 19.08 15.91 6.83
CA ILE A 265 18.57 14.72 6.14
C ILE A 265 19.34 14.53 4.84
N HIS A 266 20.16 13.49 4.78
CA HIS A 266 20.88 13.15 3.57
C HIS A 266 20.03 12.40 2.54
N ALA A 267 20.28 12.67 1.26
CA ALA A 267 19.56 12.09 0.13
C ALA A 267 18.03 12.22 0.30
N ALA A 268 17.57 13.43 0.67
CA ALA A 268 16.21 13.70 1.14
C ALA A 268 15.11 13.43 0.09
N THR A 269 15.46 13.24 -1.18
CA THR A 269 14.54 12.84 -2.26
C THR A 269 14.45 11.32 -2.48
N GLY A 270 15.13 10.52 -1.65
CA GLY A 270 14.94 9.06 -1.58
C GLY A 270 13.72 8.69 -0.73
N GLY A 271 13.30 7.43 -0.77
CA GLY A 271 12.09 6.96 -0.06
C GLY A 271 12.08 7.31 1.44
N VAL A 272 13.12 6.92 2.19
CA VAL A 272 13.24 7.27 3.62
C VAL A 272 13.35 8.79 3.81
N GLY A 273 14.12 9.46 2.95
CA GLY A 273 14.34 10.91 3.01
C GLY A 273 13.05 11.72 2.90
N LEU A 274 12.15 11.32 2.00
CA LEU A 274 10.87 11.98 1.80
C LEU A 274 9.95 11.82 3.01
N VAL A 275 9.90 10.64 3.61
CA VAL A 275 9.12 10.41 4.84
C VAL A 275 9.74 11.18 6.01
N ALA A 276 11.06 11.17 6.13
CA ALA A 276 11.80 11.90 7.15
C ALA A 276 11.56 13.42 7.08
N VAL A 277 11.54 14.01 5.88
CA VAL A 277 11.19 15.43 5.69
C VAL A 277 9.80 15.73 6.23
N GLN A 278 8.81 14.90 5.89
CA GLN A 278 7.43 15.12 6.36
C GLN A 278 7.29 14.97 7.87
N LEU A 279 7.95 13.97 8.47
CA LEU A 279 7.94 13.80 9.93
C LEU A 279 8.60 14.98 10.64
N ALA A 280 9.78 15.42 10.17
CA ALA A 280 10.47 16.58 10.70
C ALA A 280 9.62 17.86 10.62
N GLN A 281 8.91 18.08 9.50
CA GLN A 281 7.98 19.21 9.36
C GLN A 281 6.83 19.15 10.37
N ARG A 282 6.22 17.98 10.58
CA ARG A 282 5.14 17.79 11.56
C ARG A 282 5.63 18.04 12.99
N MET A 283 6.87 17.69 13.28
CA MET A 283 7.53 17.94 14.57
C MET A 283 7.96 19.39 14.75
N GLY A 284 7.86 20.22 13.70
CA GLY A 284 8.27 21.63 13.73
C GLY A 284 9.78 21.80 13.79
N ALA A 285 10.54 20.85 13.24
CA ALA A 285 11.98 20.93 13.11
C ALA A 285 12.40 21.75 11.88
N THR A 286 13.55 22.41 11.95
CA THR A 286 14.18 23.10 10.83
C THR A 286 15.00 22.11 10.01
N ILE A 287 14.70 21.99 8.72
CA ILE A 287 15.30 20.95 7.86
C ILE A 287 16.45 21.53 7.02
N PHE A 288 17.59 20.87 7.14
CA PHE A 288 18.72 20.91 6.23
C PHE A 288 18.72 19.60 5.44
N ALA A 289 18.89 19.67 4.13
CA ALA A 289 18.78 18.50 3.27
C ALA A 289 19.87 18.45 2.22
N THR A 290 20.18 17.24 1.75
CA THR A 290 21.02 17.06 0.55
C THR A 290 20.26 16.38 -0.58
N ALA A 291 20.53 16.81 -1.82
CA ALA A 291 19.95 16.27 -3.04
C ALA A 291 20.99 16.20 -4.17
N GLY A 292 20.77 15.29 -5.13
CA GLY A 292 21.76 14.96 -6.16
C GLY A 292 21.56 15.62 -7.53
N SER A 293 20.45 16.33 -7.76
CA SER A 293 20.20 17.04 -9.03
C SER A 293 19.37 18.31 -8.80
N PRO A 294 19.44 19.30 -9.72
CA PRO A 294 18.61 20.50 -9.64
C PRO A 294 17.10 20.22 -9.58
N GLU A 295 16.59 19.21 -10.31
CA GLU A 295 15.15 18.89 -10.23
C GLU A 295 14.77 18.38 -8.84
N LYS A 296 15.65 17.59 -8.20
CA LYS A 296 15.46 17.10 -6.83
C LYS A 296 15.53 18.23 -5.80
N VAL A 297 16.39 19.22 -6.02
CA VAL A 297 16.43 20.42 -5.19
C VAL A 297 15.12 21.19 -5.32
N GLN A 298 14.63 21.42 -6.53
CA GLN A 298 13.35 22.10 -6.75
C GLN A 298 12.18 21.34 -6.11
N TYR A 299 12.15 20.02 -6.24
CA TYR A 299 11.13 19.19 -5.62
C TYR A 299 11.07 19.33 -4.09
N LEU A 300 12.23 19.46 -3.42
CA LEU A 300 12.30 19.71 -1.98
C LEU A 300 11.90 21.15 -1.63
N ARG A 301 12.26 22.13 -2.47
CA ARG A 301 11.84 23.54 -2.32
C ARG A 301 10.32 23.68 -2.36
N ASP A 302 9.67 23.02 -3.32
CA ASP A 302 8.21 23.03 -3.48
C ASP A 302 7.50 22.41 -2.27
N ARG A 303 8.20 21.56 -1.51
CA ARG A 303 7.74 20.97 -0.24
C ARG A 303 8.16 21.76 0.99
N GLY A 304 8.69 22.98 0.83
CA GLY A 304 9.00 23.88 1.95
C GLY A 304 10.35 23.64 2.63
N VAL A 305 11.24 22.83 2.06
CA VAL A 305 12.60 22.67 2.60
C VAL A 305 13.44 23.89 2.21
N LYS A 306 14.00 24.59 3.20
CA LYS A 306 14.69 25.88 2.99
C LYS A 306 16.20 25.75 2.73
N TYR A 307 16.87 24.80 3.37
CA TYR A 307 18.32 24.67 3.29
C TYR A 307 18.63 23.37 2.55
N ILE A 308 19.05 23.47 1.29
CA ILE A 308 19.27 22.32 0.42
C ILE A 308 20.62 22.50 -0.27
N THR A 309 21.47 21.48 -0.17
CA THR A 309 22.80 21.46 -0.81
C THR A 309 23.07 20.11 -1.49
N SER A 310 24.26 19.93 -2.04
CA SER A 310 24.65 18.76 -2.83
C SER A 310 24.79 17.50 -1.99
N SER A 311 24.28 16.38 -2.50
CA SER A 311 24.57 15.03 -2.00
C SER A 311 25.69 14.33 -2.78
N ARG A 312 26.35 15.06 -3.69
CA ARG A 312 27.36 14.53 -4.63
C ARG A 312 28.68 15.27 -4.61
N ASP A 313 28.71 16.47 -4.02
CA ASP A 313 29.90 17.30 -3.89
C ASP A 313 30.06 17.68 -2.42
N VAL A 314 31.09 17.11 -1.78
CA VAL A 314 31.35 17.30 -0.36
C VAL A 314 31.87 18.71 -0.04
N GLN A 315 32.55 19.37 -0.98
CA GLN A 315 33.06 20.73 -0.79
C GLN A 315 31.91 21.73 -0.84
N GLN A 316 31.05 21.60 -1.85
CA GLN A 316 29.83 22.39 -1.94
C GLN A 316 28.93 22.17 -0.72
N PHE A 317 28.75 20.92 -0.30
CA PHE A 317 28.01 20.59 0.93
C PHE A 317 28.55 21.35 2.15
N GLU A 318 29.87 21.37 2.33
CA GLU A 318 30.50 22.06 3.46
C GLU A 318 30.31 23.58 3.41
N GLU A 319 30.55 24.20 2.26
CA GLU A 319 30.44 25.66 2.07
C GLU A 319 29.00 26.15 2.26
N ASP A 320 28.04 25.43 1.67
CA ASP A 320 26.62 25.73 1.80
C ASP A 320 26.15 25.55 3.25
N MET A 321 26.55 24.46 3.92
CA MET A 321 26.15 24.21 5.31
C MET A 321 26.64 25.31 6.26
N LYS A 322 27.88 25.78 6.12
CA LYS A 322 28.39 26.94 6.88
C LYS A 322 27.51 28.17 6.68
N THR A 323 27.15 28.45 5.43
CA THR A 323 26.28 29.58 5.07
C THR A 323 24.86 29.41 5.61
N PHE A 324 24.29 28.20 5.53
CA PHE A 324 22.93 27.92 5.97
C PHE A 324 22.80 27.99 7.49
N LEU A 325 23.74 27.42 8.23
CA LEU A 325 23.76 27.48 9.69
C LEU A 325 23.87 28.93 10.19
N GLN A 326 24.71 29.74 9.54
CA GLN A 326 24.79 31.18 9.85
C GLN A 326 23.45 31.90 9.58
N LYS A 327 22.82 31.64 8.43
CA LYS A 327 21.52 32.24 8.07
C LYS A 327 20.37 31.81 8.99
N ASP A 328 20.44 30.60 9.53
CA ASP A 328 19.45 30.07 10.46
C ASP A 328 19.67 30.53 11.91
N GLY A 329 20.84 31.10 12.22
CA GLY A 329 21.25 31.41 13.60
C GLY A 329 21.68 30.17 14.40
N ALA A 330 22.03 29.08 13.72
CA ALA A 330 22.42 27.80 14.27
C ALA A 330 23.93 27.73 14.55
N GLN A 331 24.44 28.55 15.50
CA GLN A 331 25.88 28.64 15.75
C GLN A 331 26.50 27.32 16.22
N ASP A 332 25.72 26.51 16.94
CA ASP A 332 26.17 25.22 17.46
C ASP A 332 26.00 24.06 16.46
N GLY A 333 25.44 24.29 15.26
CA GLY A 333 25.20 23.25 14.26
C GLY A 333 23.77 22.68 14.28
N VAL A 334 23.60 21.46 13.77
CA VAL A 334 22.33 20.72 13.76
C VAL A 334 22.23 19.78 14.97
N ASP A 335 21.02 19.44 15.41
CA ASP A 335 20.77 18.60 16.58
C ASP A 335 20.71 17.10 16.24
N VAL A 336 20.22 16.79 15.03
CA VAL A 336 20.06 15.43 14.53
C VAL A 336 20.59 15.32 13.10
N VAL A 337 21.27 14.22 12.80
CA VAL A 337 21.63 13.83 11.43
C VAL A 337 20.97 12.50 11.12
N LEU A 338 20.24 12.43 9.99
CA LEU A 338 19.84 11.17 9.36
C LEU A 338 20.74 10.92 8.15
N ASN A 339 21.72 10.05 8.32
CA ASN A 339 22.74 9.78 7.32
C ASN A 339 22.44 8.54 6.48
N SER A 340 22.70 8.66 5.18
CA SER A 340 22.72 7.57 4.21
C SER A 340 23.93 7.62 3.27
N LEU A 341 24.83 8.60 3.44
CA LEU A 341 25.98 8.81 2.56
C LEU A 341 27.26 8.43 3.29
N SER A 342 28.09 7.62 2.65
CA SER A 342 29.38 7.17 3.18
C SER A 342 30.56 7.41 2.23
N HIS A 343 30.28 7.89 1.02
CA HIS A 343 31.29 8.23 0.03
C HIS A 343 31.97 9.56 0.37
N GLU A 344 33.19 9.75 -0.15
CA GLU A 344 33.82 11.06 -0.32
C GLU A 344 33.90 11.95 0.94
N GLY A 345 33.91 11.37 2.14
CA GLY A 345 34.07 12.12 3.39
C GLY A 345 32.80 12.82 3.90
N PHE A 346 31.61 12.46 3.38
CA PHE A 346 30.34 13.01 3.89
C PHE A 346 30.14 12.76 5.39
N ILE A 347 30.50 11.58 5.91
CA ILE A 347 30.39 11.27 7.34
C ILE A 347 31.18 12.28 8.20
N PRO A 348 32.51 12.45 8.04
CA PRO A 348 33.26 13.44 8.82
C PRO A 348 32.72 14.87 8.70
N LYS A 349 32.26 15.30 7.52
CA LYS A 349 31.72 16.65 7.35
C LYS A 349 30.38 16.83 8.04
N SER A 350 29.48 15.86 7.93
CA SER A 350 28.19 15.87 8.63
C SER A 350 28.39 15.88 10.14
N LEU A 351 29.37 15.11 10.61
CA LEU A 351 29.78 15.07 12.01
C LEU A 351 30.31 16.43 12.50
N SER A 352 31.05 17.17 11.67
CA SER A 352 31.55 18.49 12.02
C SER A 352 30.45 19.56 12.16
N PHE A 353 29.29 19.34 11.56
CA PHE A 353 28.12 20.22 11.68
C PHE A 353 27.13 19.76 12.76
N LEU A 354 27.37 18.63 13.42
CA LEU A 354 26.53 18.13 14.50
C LEU A 354 26.90 18.83 15.81
N SER A 355 25.89 19.40 16.45
CA SER A 355 26.02 20.09 17.74
C SER A 355 26.49 19.19 18.87
N LYS A 356 26.92 19.81 19.97
CA LYS A 356 27.32 19.09 21.18
C LYS A 356 26.11 18.35 21.76
N GLY A 357 26.26 17.04 22.04
CA GLY A 357 25.12 16.23 22.48
C GLY A 357 24.17 15.82 21.35
N GLY A 358 24.54 16.09 20.10
CA GLY A 358 23.73 15.75 18.94
C GLY A 358 23.55 14.24 18.73
N ARG A 359 22.63 13.87 17.84
CA ARG A 359 22.26 12.48 17.55
C ARG A 359 22.50 12.17 16.08
N PHE A 360 23.31 11.16 15.79
CA PHE A 360 23.66 10.74 14.45
C PHE A 360 23.07 9.36 14.14
N MET A 361 21.99 9.34 13.37
CA MET A 361 21.28 8.13 12.96
C MET A 361 21.78 7.68 11.58
N GLU A 362 22.41 6.51 11.52
CA GLU A 362 22.99 5.93 10.30
C GLU A 362 22.09 4.84 9.72
N ILE A 363 21.63 5.03 8.49
CA ILE A 363 20.87 4.01 7.74
C ILE A 363 21.71 3.39 6.60
N GLY A 364 22.93 3.88 6.38
CA GLY A 364 23.88 3.28 5.44
C GLY A 364 24.34 1.89 5.88
N LYS A 365 24.69 1.05 4.89
CA LYS A 365 25.21 -0.31 5.11
C LYS A 365 26.66 -0.51 4.67
N ARG A 366 27.18 0.39 3.83
CA ARG A 366 28.53 0.32 3.25
C ARG A 366 29.34 1.54 3.68
N GLY A 367 30.60 1.35 4.03
CA GLY A 367 31.52 2.46 4.36
C GLY A 367 31.14 3.27 5.60
N VAL A 368 30.20 2.79 6.41
CA VAL A 368 29.78 3.45 7.64
C VAL A 368 30.82 3.26 8.74
N TRP A 369 30.82 4.15 9.72
CA TRP A 369 31.76 4.06 10.84
C TRP A 369 31.29 3.04 11.88
N SER A 370 32.22 2.49 12.65
CA SER A 370 31.88 1.67 13.82
C SER A 370 31.52 2.57 15.01
N HIS A 371 30.85 2.02 16.02
CA HIS A 371 30.55 2.77 17.25
C HIS A 371 31.83 3.21 17.95
N GLU A 372 32.86 2.36 17.97
CA GLU A 372 34.15 2.67 18.58
C GLU A 372 34.82 3.85 17.89
N ARG A 373 34.80 3.88 16.55
CA ARG A 373 35.36 5.00 15.80
C ARG A 373 34.59 6.29 16.06
N MET A 374 33.26 6.25 16.05
CA MET A 374 32.43 7.43 16.35
C MET A 374 32.69 7.95 17.77
N LEU A 375 32.78 7.07 18.76
CA LEU A 375 33.05 7.44 20.14
C LEU A 375 34.43 8.10 20.32
N LEU A 376 35.45 7.64 19.59
CA LEU A 376 36.78 8.23 19.62
C LEU A 376 36.79 9.67 19.04
N GLU A 377 36.04 9.91 17.97
CA GLU A 377 36.03 11.19 17.25
C GLU A 377 35.08 12.22 17.88
N ARG A 378 33.91 11.76 18.35
CA ARG A 378 32.86 12.58 18.99
C ARG A 378 32.28 11.85 20.19
N PRO A 379 32.99 11.83 21.34
CA PRO A 379 32.51 11.15 22.55
C PRO A 379 31.26 11.79 23.14
N ASP A 380 30.90 12.99 22.70
CA ASP A 380 29.78 13.78 23.20
C ASP A 380 28.47 13.54 22.46
N ILE A 381 28.43 12.70 21.42
CA ILE A 381 27.21 12.46 20.62
C ILE A 381 26.65 11.05 20.84
N GLN A 382 25.37 10.90 20.50
CA GLN A 382 24.76 9.58 20.31
C GLN A 382 24.93 9.15 18.84
N TYR A 383 25.42 7.94 18.61
CA TYR A 383 25.52 7.33 17.27
C TYR A 383 24.80 5.99 17.26
N GLU A 384 23.83 5.82 16.37
CA GLU A 384 23.07 4.58 16.24
C GLU A 384 22.95 4.15 14.79
N LYS A 385 23.08 2.85 14.53
CA LYS A 385 22.86 2.25 13.22
C LYS A 385 21.47 1.63 13.16
N ILE A 386 20.64 2.14 12.27
CA ILE A 386 19.26 1.68 12.09
C ILE A 386 19.24 0.58 11.03
N ALA A 387 18.87 -0.63 11.46
CA ALA A 387 18.83 -1.83 10.64
C ALA A 387 17.44 -2.46 10.66
N MET A 388 16.55 -2.01 9.78
CA MET A 388 15.17 -2.52 9.73
C MET A 388 15.09 -4.02 9.38
N ASP A 389 16.06 -4.54 8.62
CA ASP A 389 16.21 -5.97 8.38
C ASP A 389 16.36 -6.76 9.69
N TRP A 390 17.17 -6.26 10.62
CA TRP A 390 17.34 -6.87 11.93
C TRP A 390 16.06 -6.77 12.78
N VAL A 391 15.38 -5.61 12.76
CA VAL A 391 14.11 -5.44 13.51
C VAL A 391 13.04 -6.40 13.00
N MET A 392 12.93 -6.61 11.69
CA MET A 392 11.97 -7.56 11.11
C MET A 392 12.25 -9.01 11.51
N GLU A 393 13.53 -9.40 11.58
CA GLU A 393 13.95 -10.77 11.88
C GLU A 393 13.86 -11.10 13.38
N TYR A 394 14.28 -10.18 14.25
CA TYR A 394 14.44 -10.44 15.68
C TYR A 394 13.40 -9.76 16.58
N GLN A 395 12.67 -8.77 16.06
CA GLN A 395 11.65 -8.02 16.80
C GLN A 395 10.39 -7.75 15.94
N PRO A 396 9.76 -8.80 15.36
CA PRO A 396 8.64 -8.62 14.43
C PRO A 396 7.43 -7.92 15.08
N GLU A 397 7.18 -8.07 16.39
CA GLU A 397 6.12 -7.31 17.06
C GLU A 397 6.40 -5.81 17.06
N ARG A 398 7.67 -5.42 17.24
CA ARG A 398 8.08 -4.02 17.19
C ARG A 398 7.89 -3.44 15.79
N PHE A 399 8.27 -4.19 14.76
CA PHE A 399 8.02 -3.78 13.39
C PHE A 399 6.52 -3.63 13.09
N ASN A 400 5.69 -4.57 13.57
CA ASN A 400 4.23 -4.48 13.45
C ASN A 400 3.68 -3.21 14.10
N LEU A 401 4.20 -2.83 15.27
CA LEU A 401 3.80 -1.61 15.98
C LEU A 401 4.10 -0.35 15.16
N LEU A 402 5.28 -0.27 14.52
CA LEU A 402 5.63 0.84 13.63
C LEU A 402 4.63 0.96 12.48
N LEU A 403 4.30 -0.14 11.81
CA LEU A 403 3.29 -0.12 10.72
C LEU A 403 1.88 0.21 11.22
N THR A 404 1.54 -0.20 12.44
CA THR A 404 0.24 0.13 13.04
C THR A 404 0.12 1.63 13.35
N ARG A 405 1.22 2.29 13.75
CA ARG A 405 1.25 3.74 13.95
C ARG A 405 1.04 4.51 12.65
N LEU A 406 1.61 4.04 11.53
CA LEU A 406 1.33 4.60 10.20
C LEU A 406 -0.19 4.62 9.91
N LEU A 407 -0.89 3.53 10.23
CA LEU A 407 -2.34 3.45 10.05
C LEU A 407 -3.10 4.46 10.92
N GLY A 408 -2.61 4.72 12.15
CA GLY A 408 -3.14 5.77 13.01
C GLY A 408 -2.98 7.16 12.40
N GLN A 409 -1.82 7.45 11.81
CA GLN A 409 -1.52 8.73 11.18
C GLN A 409 -2.31 8.96 9.88
N ALA A 410 -2.54 7.89 9.09
CA ALA A 410 -3.27 7.94 7.81
C ALA A 410 -4.78 8.20 7.96
N ARG A 411 -5.35 8.13 9.17
CA ARG A 411 -6.77 8.42 9.44
C ARG A 411 -7.08 9.90 9.64
N SER A 412 -6.07 10.75 9.81
CA SER A 412 -6.25 12.19 9.98
C SER A 412 -6.37 12.90 8.62
N PRO A 413 -7.47 13.64 8.33
CA PRO A 413 -7.69 14.32 7.05
C PRO A 413 -6.59 15.31 6.67
N LYS A 414 -5.94 15.95 7.65
CA LYS A 414 -4.82 16.87 7.42
C LYS A 414 -3.53 16.17 6.98
N THR A 415 -3.44 14.87 7.19
CA THR A 415 -2.22 14.09 7.05
C THR A 415 -2.11 13.45 5.66
N VAL A 416 -3.24 13.13 5.03
CA VAL A 416 -3.31 12.44 3.73
C VAL A 416 -2.92 13.33 2.55
N GLN A 417 -3.21 14.65 2.62
CA GLN A 417 -2.90 15.60 1.54
C GLN A 417 -1.41 15.96 1.41
N HIS A 418 -0.61 15.68 2.44
CA HIS A 418 0.84 15.95 2.46
C HIS A 418 1.71 14.69 2.44
N MET A 419 1.09 13.49 2.47
CA MET A 419 1.80 12.20 2.46
C MET A 419 2.19 11.71 1.05
N LEU A 420 1.55 12.26 0.01
CA LEU A 420 1.89 12.08 -1.41
C LEU A 420 2.49 13.40 -1.94
#